data_AF-A0A1B8H880-F1
#
_entry.id   AF-A0A1B8H880-F1
#
_cell.length_a   1.000
_cell.length_b   1.000
_cell.length_c   1.000
_cell.angle_alpha   90.00
_cell.angle_beta   90.00
_cell.angle_gamma   90.00
#
_symmetry.space_group_name_H-M   'P 1'
#
loop_
_entity.id
_entity.type
_entity.pdbx_description
1 polymer ?
#
loop_
_entity_poly.entity_id
_entity_poly.type
_entity_poly.pdbx_seq_one_letter_code
_entity_poly.pdbx_strand_id
1 'polypeptide(L)'
;MEFKGTPGPWSHSDNHGLNETVGGAIHGSGNTLCLVMGKGIGKEQATANAKLMAAAPELLEQLIRLRNKIAGYRPDDDDHLDVVDAAINKALGG
;
A
#
# COMPACT_ATOMS: atom_id res chain seq x y z
N MET A 1 -10.70 -7.39 12.59
CA MET A 1 -11.31 -7.21 11.25
C MET A 1 -10.60 -8.14 10.28
N GLU A 2 -11.31 -8.65 9.29
CA GLU A 2 -10.74 -9.45 8.20
C GLU A 2 -10.49 -8.53 6.99
N PHE A 3 -9.30 -8.62 6.40
CA PHE A 3 -8.95 -7.85 5.20
C PHE A 3 -9.75 -8.39 4.00
N LYS A 4 -10.53 -7.52 3.34
CA LYS A 4 -11.41 -7.91 2.22
C LYS A 4 -10.80 -7.71 0.83
N GLY A 5 -9.62 -7.09 0.74
CA GLY A 5 -8.93 -6.83 -0.52
C GLY A 5 -8.18 -8.06 -1.07
N THR A 6 -7.54 -7.91 -2.23
CA THR A 6 -6.66 -8.95 -2.77
C THR A 6 -5.44 -9.12 -1.86
N PRO A 7 -5.19 -10.33 -1.31
CA PRO A 7 -4.01 -10.56 -0.48
C PRO A 7 -2.71 -10.25 -1.23
N GLY A 8 -1.70 -9.83 -0.49
CA GLY A 8 -0.33 -9.72 -1.01
C GLY A 8 0.28 -11.11 -1.34
N PRO A 9 1.46 -11.14 -1.97
CA PRO A 9 2.22 -9.97 -2.42
C PRO A 9 1.61 -9.33 -3.66
N TRP A 10 1.79 -8.02 -3.79
CA TRP A 10 1.51 -7.32 -5.04
C TRP A 10 2.81 -7.04 -5.79
N SER A 11 2.73 -6.86 -7.10
CA SER A 11 3.88 -6.52 -7.93
C SER A 11 3.55 -5.36 -8.87
N HIS A 12 4.56 -4.53 -9.11
CA HIS A 12 4.52 -3.48 -10.12
C HIS A 12 5.06 -4.03 -11.45
N SER A 13 4.39 -3.68 -12.54
CA SER A 13 4.85 -3.92 -13.91
C SER A 13 4.89 -2.61 -14.68
N ASP A 14 6.05 -2.30 -15.28
CA ASP A 14 6.20 -1.20 -16.25
C ASP A 14 5.53 -1.53 -17.59
N ASN A 15 5.28 -2.80 -17.89
CA ASN A 15 4.62 -3.22 -19.12
C ASN A 15 3.12 -3.38 -18.87
N HIS A 16 2.34 -2.42 -19.36
CA HIS A 16 0.89 -2.33 -19.15
C HIS A 16 0.09 -2.09 -20.44
N GLY A 17 0.72 -2.23 -21.62
CA GLY A 17 0.04 -2.12 -22.92
C GLY A 17 -0.57 -0.74 -23.23
N LEU A 18 -0.19 0.31 -22.49
CA LEU A 18 -0.71 1.67 -22.61
C LEU A 18 0.42 2.67 -22.88
N ASN A 19 0.06 3.87 -23.33
CA ASN A 19 0.99 4.93 -23.73
C ASN A 19 1.92 5.42 -22.59
N GLU A 20 2.88 6.27 -22.94
CA GLU A 20 3.98 6.74 -22.09
C GLU A 20 3.57 7.51 -20.81
N THR A 21 2.29 7.79 -20.61
CA THR A 21 1.80 8.56 -19.45
C THR A 21 1.40 7.71 -18.25
N VAL A 22 1.51 6.39 -18.34
CA VAL A 22 1.14 5.44 -17.28
C VAL A 22 2.36 5.08 -16.44
N GLY A 23 2.19 5.08 -15.11
CA GLY A 23 3.26 4.78 -14.15
C GLY A 23 3.47 3.28 -13.91
N GLY A 24 2.49 2.45 -14.26
CA GLY A 24 2.56 1.00 -14.03
C GLY A 24 1.20 0.33 -13.99
N ALA A 25 1.23 -1.01 -14.05
CA ALA A 25 0.15 -1.85 -13.54
C ALA A 25 0.55 -2.44 -12.18
N ILE A 26 -0.44 -2.59 -11.29
CA ILE A 26 -0.29 -3.37 -10.05
C ILE A 26 -0.98 -4.72 -10.27
N HIS A 27 -0.27 -5.80 -9.98
CA HIS A 27 -0.78 -7.17 -10.06
C HIS A 27 -0.83 -7.81 -8.68
N GLY A 28 -1.79 -8.71 -8.48
CA GLY A 28 -1.92 -9.53 -7.28
C GLY A 28 -2.73 -10.77 -7.58
N SER A 29 -2.34 -11.90 -6.99
CA SER A 29 -2.99 -13.20 -7.22
C SER A 29 -3.19 -13.55 -8.70
N GLY A 30 -2.19 -13.23 -9.55
CA GLY A 30 -2.24 -13.50 -11.00
C GLY A 30 -3.12 -12.56 -11.83
N ASN A 31 -3.74 -11.54 -11.22
CA ASN A 31 -4.64 -10.60 -11.90
C ASN A 31 -4.10 -9.18 -11.86
N THR A 32 -4.45 -8.35 -12.85
CA THR A 32 -4.24 -6.90 -12.78
C THR A 32 -5.24 -6.29 -11.82
N LEU A 33 -4.76 -5.65 -10.76
CA LEU A 33 -5.59 -4.98 -9.75
C LEU A 33 -5.94 -3.56 -10.18
N CYS A 34 -4.95 -2.81 -10.69
CA CYS A 34 -5.16 -1.44 -11.16
C CYS A 34 -4.06 -0.97 -12.12
N LEU A 35 -4.36 0.13 -12.81
CA LEU A 35 -3.43 0.89 -13.63
C LEU A 35 -3.22 2.26 -13.00
N VAL A 36 -1.96 2.66 -12.82
CA VAL A 36 -1.60 3.94 -12.20
C VAL A 36 -1.35 4.97 -13.29
N MET A 37 -2.29 5.91 -13.44
CA MET A 37 -2.21 6.96 -14.46
C MET A 37 -1.34 8.14 -14.01
N GLY A 38 -0.48 8.66 -14.88
CA GLY A 38 0.39 9.82 -14.60
C GLY A 38 -0.10 11.15 -15.17
N LYS A 39 -1.37 11.25 -15.61
CA LYS A 39 -1.93 12.51 -16.10
C LYS A 39 -1.85 13.61 -15.04
N GLY A 40 -1.07 14.66 -15.30
CA GLY A 40 -0.90 15.81 -14.40
C GLY A 40 0.28 15.71 -13.42
N ILE A 41 0.91 14.54 -13.26
CA ILE A 41 2.08 14.34 -12.37
C ILE A 41 3.31 13.78 -13.11
N GLY A 42 3.12 13.30 -14.35
CA GLY A 42 4.18 12.69 -15.15
C GLY A 42 4.43 11.22 -14.81
N LYS A 43 5.12 10.53 -15.73
CA LYS A 43 5.39 9.09 -15.63
C LYS A 43 6.20 8.73 -14.39
N GLU A 44 7.25 9.48 -14.09
CA GLU A 44 8.18 9.18 -13.00
C GLU A 44 7.47 9.17 -11.64
N GLN A 45 6.70 10.22 -11.32
CA GLN A 45 5.94 10.28 -10.08
C GLN A 45 4.87 9.19 -10.03
N ALA A 46 4.20 8.90 -11.15
CA ALA A 46 3.23 7.81 -11.23
C ALA A 46 3.88 6.44 -10.99
N THR A 47 5.08 6.20 -11.50
CA THR A 47 5.85 4.97 -11.27
C THR A 47 6.30 4.85 -9.81
N ALA A 48 6.77 5.95 -9.19
CA ALA A 48 7.10 5.95 -7.77
C ALA A 48 5.88 5.61 -6.90
N ASN A 49 4.72 6.20 -7.21
CA ASN A 49 3.46 5.88 -6.55
C ASN A 49 3.05 4.41 -6.75
N ALA A 50 3.18 3.88 -7.97
CA ALA A 50 2.88 2.49 -8.26
C ALA A 50 3.76 1.53 -7.44
N LYS A 51 5.06 1.81 -7.32
CA LYS A 51 5.97 1.02 -6.48
C LYS A 51 5.58 1.06 -5.00
N LEU A 52 5.20 2.23 -4.48
CA LEU A 52 4.69 2.37 -3.12
C LEU A 52 3.41 1.55 -2.92
N MET A 53 2.47 1.61 -3.87
CA MET A 53 1.23 0.82 -3.83
C MET A 53 1.51 -0.67 -3.86
N ALA A 54 2.47 -1.14 -4.68
CA ALA A 54 2.84 -2.55 -4.75
C ALA A 54 3.40 -3.08 -3.42
N ALA A 55 4.06 -2.24 -2.62
CA ALA A 55 4.58 -2.60 -1.30
C ALA A 55 3.53 -2.47 -0.18
N ALA A 56 2.31 -2.00 -0.47
CA ALA A 56 1.32 -1.69 0.55
C ALA A 56 0.91 -2.91 1.43
N PRO A 57 0.74 -4.14 0.89
CA PRO A 57 0.43 -5.30 1.72
C PRO A 57 1.52 -5.60 2.76
N GLU A 58 2.78 -5.61 2.35
CA GLU A 58 3.95 -5.87 3.21
C GLU A 58 4.14 -4.75 4.24
N LEU A 59 3.94 -3.50 3.83
CA LEU A 59 3.98 -2.35 4.73
C LEU A 59 2.86 -2.43 5.79
N LEU A 60 1.64 -2.80 5.40
CA LEU A 60 0.52 -2.98 6.34
C LEU A 60 0.80 -4.10 7.34
N GLU A 61 1.32 -5.24 6.87
CA GLU A 61 1.70 -6.36 7.75
C GLU A 61 2.75 -5.94 8.78
N GLN A 62 3.83 -5.28 8.34
CA GLN A 62 4.86 -4.83 9.27
C GLN A 62 4.36 -3.73 10.20
N LEU A 63 3.49 -2.83 9.74
CA LEU A 63 2.90 -1.79 10.58
C LEU A 63 2.05 -2.40 11.70
N ILE A 64 1.19 -3.37 11.39
CA ILE A 64 0.39 -4.10 12.40
C ILE A 64 1.32 -4.80 13.41
N ARG A 65 2.37 -5.46 12.93
CA ARG A 65 3.36 -6.14 13.78
C ARG A 65 4.08 -5.17 14.72
N LEU A 66 4.54 -4.03 14.21
CA LEU A 66 5.27 -3.02 14.99
C LEU A 66 4.34 -2.34 16.01
N ARG A 67 3.14 -1.94 15.59
CA ARG A 67 2.10 -1.39 16.47
C ARG A 67 1.84 -2.29 17.67
N ASN A 68 1.67 -3.60 17.43
CA ASN A 68 1.40 -4.56 18.51
C ASN A 68 2.59 -4.74 19.46
N LYS A 69 3.83 -4.61 18.97
CA LYS A 69 5.02 -4.62 19.84
C LYS A 69 5.04 -3.38 20.74
N ILE A 70 4.85 -2.19 20.17
CA ILE A 70 4.90 -0.92 20.91
C ILE A 70 3.82 -0.88 21.99
N ALA A 71 2.59 -1.24 21.65
CA ALA A 71 1.49 -1.32 22.62
C ALA A 71 1.79 -2.28 23.80
N GLY A 72 2.67 -3.27 23.62
CA GLY A 72 3.10 -4.19 24.67
C GLY A 72 4.19 -3.65 25.60
N TYR A 73 4.92 -2.60 25.19
CA TYR A 73 6.03 -2.00 25.95
C TYR A 73 5.63 -0.60 26.43
N ARG A 74 4.71 -0.52 27.42
CA ARG A 74 4.24 0.73 28.06
C ARG A 74 4.27 1.94 27.11
N PRO A 75 3.30 2.04 26.19
CA PRO A 75 3.31 3.07 25.16
C PRO A 75 3.40 4.47 25.77
N ASP A 76 4.16 5.34 25.13
CA ASP A 76 4.28 6.76 25.45
C ASP A 76 3.31 7.57 24.56
N ASP A 77 2.95 8.78 24.98
CA ASP A 77 2.05 9.65 24.21
C ASP A 77 2.64 10.00 22.82
N ASP A 78 3.97 10.00 22.70
CA ASP A 78 4.72 10.26 21.47
C ASP A 78 4.72 9.06 20.48
N ASP A 79 4.20 7.89 20.85
CA ASP A 79 4.11 6.72 19.95
C ASP A 79 2.98 6.85 18.91
N HIS A 80 2.07 7.83 19.07
CA HIS A 80 0.97 8.14 18.15
C HIS A 80 0.14 6.91 17.73
N LEU A 81 -0.11 5.99 18.67
CA LEU A 81 -0.80 4.73 18.39
C LEU A 81 -2.24 4.92 17.86
N ASP A 82 -2.89 6.02 18.22
CA ASP A 82 -4.19 6.41 17.69
C ASP A 82 -4.15 6.71 16.19
N VAL A 83 -3.12 7.41 15.72
CA VAL A 83 -2.88 7.70 14.29
C VAL A 83 -2.57 6.41 13.53
N VAL A 84 -1.73 5.55 14.12
CA VAL A 84 -1.39 4.25 13.54
C VAL A 84 -2.63 3.35 13.44
N ASP A 85 -3.46 3.32 14.48
CA ASP A 85 -4.71 2.57 14.50
C ASP A 85 -5.69 3.07 13.45
N ALA A 86 -5.82 4.39 13.30
CA ALA A 86 -6.66 4.99 12.27
C ALA A 86 -6.19 4.60 10.85
N ALA A 87 -4.87 4.62 10.60
CA ALA A 87 -4.30 4.21 9.32
C ALA A 87 -4.51 2.72 9.03
N ILE A 88 -4.28 1.84 10.01
CA ILE A 88 -4.53 0.39 9.90
C ILE A 88 -6.01 0.13 9.63
N ASN A 89 -6.91 0.75 10.40
CA ASN A 89 -8.36 0.56 10.23
C ASN A 89 -8.82 0.97 8.82
N LYS A 90 -8.36 2.13 8.33
CA LYS A 90 -8.64 2.59 6.98
C LYS A 90 -8.14 1.58 5.92
N ALA A 91 -6.95 1.02 6.11
CA ALA A 91 -6.38 0.03 5.17
C ALA A 91 -7.11 -1.33 5.21
N LEU A 92 -7.66 -1.73 6.36
CA LEU A 92 -8.45 -2.95 6.52
C LEU A 92 -9.91 -2.79 6.06
N GLY A 93 -10.33 -1.58 5.63
CA GLY A 93 -11.67 -1.29 5.13
C GLY A 93 -12.69 -0.90 6.20
N GLY A 94 -12.22 -0.37 7.33
CA GLY A 94 -13.03 0.25 8.38
C GLY A 94 -13.23 1.75 8.18
#